data_AF-A0A4R6DTL3-F1
#
_entry.id   AF-A0A4R6DTL3-F1
#
_cell.length_a   1.000
_cell.length_b   1.000
_cell.length_c   1.000
_cell.angle_alpha   90.00
_cell.angle_beta   90.00
_cell.angle_gamma   90.00
#
_symmetry.space_group_name_H-M   'P 1'
#
loop_
_entity.id
_entity.type
_entity.pdbx_description
1 polymer ?
#
loop_
_entity_poly.entity_id
_entity_poly.type
_entity_poly.pdbx_seq_one_letter_code
_entity_poly.pdbx_strand_id
1 'polypeptide(L)'
;MSALQHFQAMAECAAQMREAAVAHDWDKLTALEKDLAAMRDTARANIDPAGITDAAERETILGLLQQILDDEVTIRSHADPWMESTRKWLAQANRGKAMKNAYSRLDF
;
A
#
# COMPACT_ATOMS: atom_id res chain seq x y z
N MET A 1 -6.15 -2.33 -24.33
CA MET A 1 -6.53 -2.98 -23.06
C MET A 1 -7.95 -2.54 -22.76
N SER A 2 -8.88 -3.45 -22.49
CA SER A 2 -10.25 -3.08 -22.09
C SER A 2 -10.27 -2.60 -20.63
N ALA A 3 -11.33 -1.88 -20.24
CA ALA A 3 -11.49 -1.41 -18.87
C ALA A 3 -11.42 -2.56 -17.86
N LEU A 4 -12.11 -3.67 -18.15
CA LEU A 4 -12.07 -4.89 -17.35
C LEU A 4 -10.65 -5.44 -17.14
N GLN A 5 -9.85 -5.55 -18.21
CA GLN A 5 -8.47 -6.04 -18.11
C GLN A 5 -7.59 -5.15 -17.24
N HIS A 6 -7.85 -3.84 -17.25
CA HIS A 6 -7.11 -2.88 -16.43
C HIS A 6 -7.44 -3.04 -14.95
N PHE A 7 -8.73 -3.17 -14.61
CA PHE A 7 -9.16 -3.42 -13.22
C PHE A 7 -8.70 -4.79 -12.71
N GLN A 8 -8.65 -5.81 -13.56
CA GLN A 8 -8.08 -7.12 -13.19
C GLN A 8 -6.59 -7.03 -12.84
N ALA A 9 -5.80 -6.31 -13.66
CA ALA A 9 -4.38 -6.09 -13.38
C ALA A 9 -4.16 -5.32 -12.08
N MET A 10 -5.01 -4.33 -11.78
CA MET A 10 -4.97 -3.61 -10.49
C MET A 10 -5.30 -4.53 -9.30
N ALA A 11 -6.29 -5.40 -9.43
CA ALA A 11 -6.65 -6.36 -8.39
C ALA A 11 -5.52 -7.38 -8.13
N GLU A 12 -4.86 -7.85 -9.19
CA GLU A 12 -3.68 -8.73 -9.06
C GLU A 12 -2.51 -8.01 -8.37
N CYS A 13 -2.26 -6.75 -8.71
CA CYS A 13 -1.24 -5.94 -8.04
C CYS A 13 -1.56 -5.73 -6.54
N ALA A 14 -2.83 -5.47 -6.20
CA ALA A 14 -3.26 -5.34 -4.81
C ALA A 14 -3.09 -6.65 -4.01
N ALA A 15 -3.40 -7.79 -4.63
CA ALA A 15 -3.16 -9.11 -4.03
C ALA A 15 -1.66 -9.36 -3.76
N GLN A 16 -0.78 -8.99 -4.69
CA GLN A 16 0.68 -9.08 -4.49
C GLN A 16 1.17 -8.14 -3.39
N MET A 17 0.58 -6.96 -3.24
CA MET A 17 0.88 -6.05 -2.13
C MET A 17 0.47 -6.67 -0.78
N ARG A 18 -0.67 -7.35 -0.71
CA ARG A 18 -1.10 -8.09 0.49
C ARG A 18 -0.10 -9.18 0.85
N GLU A 19 0.36 -9.97 -0.11
CA GLU A 19 1.37 -10.99 0.12
C GLU A 19 2.70 -10.39 0.60
N ALA A 20 3.15 -9.29 0.00
CA ALA A 20 4.36 -8.58 0.43
C ALA A 20 4.23 -8.03 1.87
N ALA A 21 3.05 -7.51 2.23
CA ALA A 21 2.77 -7.03 3.59
C ALA A 21 2.80 -8.17 4.62
N VAL A 22 2.27 -9.34 4.29
CA VAL A 22 2.34 -10.55 5.14
C VAL A 22 3.77 -11.07 5.26
N ALA A 23 4.56 -11.01 4.19
CA ALA A 23 5.96 -11.43 4.16
C ALA A 23 6.91 -10.41 4.81
N HIS A 24 6.41 -9.25 5.25
CA HIS A 24 7.21 -8.11 5.74
C HIS A 24 8.25 -7.59 4.72
N ASP A 25 7.98 -7.76 3.44
CA ASP A 25 8.83 -7.28 2.34
C ASP A 25 8.42 -5.85 1.95
N TRP A 26 8.89 -4.89 2.74
CA TRP A 26 8.51 -3.49 2.62
C TRP A 26 9.08 -2.82 1.35
N ASP A 27 10.25 -3.25 0.90
CA ASP A 27 10.83 -2.75 -0.35
C ASP A 27 9.95 -3.13 -1.54
N LYS A 28 9.53 -4.41 -1.61
CA LYS A 28 8.60 -4.89 -2.63
C LYS A 28 7.23 -4.23 -2.51
N LEU A 29 6.73 -4.00 -1.28
CA LEU A 29 5.47 -3.31 -1.06
C LEU A 29 5.48 -1.88 -1.64
N THR A 30 6.56 -1.12 -1.42
CA THR A 30 6.67 0.25 -1.95
C THR A 30 6.86 0.33 -3.46
N ALA A 31 7.47 -0.69 -4.08
CA ALA A 31 7.57 -0.80 -5.53
C ALA A 31 6.19 -1.06 -6.14
N LEU A 32 5.46 -2.03 -5.59
CA LEU A 32 4.11 -2.39 -6.03
C LEU A 32 3.11 -1.24 -5.83
N GLU A 33 3.25 -0.43 -4.77
CA GLU A 33 2.42 0.77 -4.56
C GLU A 33 2.59 1.79 -5.71
N LYS A 34 3.83 2.00 -6.18
CA LYS A 34 4.11 2.91 -7.30
C LYS A 34 3.51 2.38 -8.60
N ASP A 35 3.61 1.08 -8.84
CA ASP A 35 3.04 0.43 -10.00
C ASP A 35 1.50 0.52 -9.99
N LEU A 36 0.87 0.26 -8.83
CA LEU A 36 -0.58 0.42 -8.65
C LEU A 36 -1.02 1.88 -8.87
N ALA A 37 -0.26 2.85 -8.37
CA ALA A 37 -0.54 4.28 -8.58
C ALA A 37 -0.46 4.67 -10.06
N ALA A 38 0.54 4.18 -10.80
CA ALA A 38 0.68 4.39 -12.23
C ALA A 38 -0.47 3.75 -13.03
N MET A 39 -0.89 2.54 -12.66
CA MET A 39 -2.05 1.87 -13.24
C MET A 39 -3.33 2.67 -12.96
N ARG A 40 -3.56 3.15 -11.73
CA ARG A 40 -4.73 3.97 -11.38
C ARG A 40 -4.78 5.26 -12.19
N ASP A 41 -3.66 5.95 -12.33
CA ASP A 41 -3.62 7.22 -13.07
C ASP A 41 -3.84 6.99 -14.58
N THR A 42 -3.34 5.87 -15.11
CA THR A 42 -3.63 5.42 -16.48
C THR A 42 -5.10 5.06 -16.67
N ALA A 43 -5.74 4.37 -15.72
CA ALA A 43 -7.18 4.11 -15.74
C ALA A 43 -7.98 5.41 -15.77
N ARG A 44 -7.64 6.35 -14.90
CA ARG A 44 -8.36 7.63 -14.81
C ARG A 44 -8.24 8.47 -16.07
N ALA A 45 -7.14 8.37 -16.80
CA ALA A 45 -6.94 9.09 -18.05
C ALA A 45 -7.65 8.42 -19.26
N ASN A 46 -7.77 7.09 -19.26
CA ASN A 46 -8.15 6.33 -20.47
C ASN A 46 -9.49 5.59 -20.37
N ILE A 47 -10.03 5.40 -19.18
CA ILE A 47 -11.30 4.69 -18.96
C ILE A 47 -12.39 5.73 -18.68
N ASP A 48 -13.35 5.81 -19.59
CA ASP A 48 -14.61 6.52 -19.34
C ASP A 48 -15.62 5.56 -18.70
N PRO A 49 -16.01 5.75 -17.43
CA PRO A 49 -17.01 4.93 -16.77
C PRO A 49 -18.38 4.98 -17.44
N ALA A 50 -18.70 6.07 -18.15
CA ALA A 50 -19.94 6.20 -18.90
C ALA A 50 -19.93 5.38 -20.21
N GLY A 51 -18.75 4.99 -20.69
CA GLY A 51 -18.58 4.12 -21.86
C GLY A 51 -18.78 2.63 -21.56
N ILE A 52 -18.90 2.23 -20.28
CA ILE A 52 -19.18 0.86 -19.86
C ILE A 52 -20.69 0.64 -19.87
N THR A 53 -21.22 0.23 -21.02
CA THR A 53 -22.66 0.06 -21.23
C THR A 53 -23.17 -1.34 -20.90
N ASP A 54 -22.29 -2.34 -20.85
CA ASP A 54 -22.66 -3.70 -20.45
C ASP A 54 -22.79 -3.81 -18.92
N ALA A 55 -23.95 -4.29 -18.47
CA ALA A 55 -24.26 -4.43 -17.05
C ALA A 55 -23.40 -5.51 -16.38
N ALA A 56 -23.09 -6.60 -17.08
CA ALA A 56 -22.26 -7.69 -16.54
C ALA A 56 -20.79 -7.26 -16.39
N GLU A 57 -20.25 -6.54 -17.37
CA GLU A 57 -18.91 -5.92 -17.26
C GLU A 57 -18.84 -4.94 -16.09
N ARG A 58 -19.87 -4.10 -15.92
CA ARG A 58 -19.94 -3.14 -14.82
C ARG A 58 -19.97 -3.83 -13.44
N GLU A 59 -20.79 -4.86 -13.28
CA GLU A 59 -20.87 -5.62 -12.04
C GLU A 59 -19.53 -6.28 -11.68
N THR A 60 -18.86 -6.85 -12.69
CA THR A 60 -17.53 -7.46 -12.50
C THR A 60 -16.49 -6.43 -12.06
N ILE A 61 -16.48 -5.24 -12.69
CA ILE A 61 -15.56 -4.15 -12.33
C ILE A 61 -15.84 -3.67 -10.89
N LEU A 62 -17.10 -3.56 -10.48
CA LEU A 62 -17.46 -3.19 -9.11
C LEU A 62 -16.97 -4.22 -8.09
N GLY A 63 -17.10 -5.52 -8.39
CA GLY A 63 -16.58 -6.59 -7.54
C GLY A 63 -15.05 -6.53 -7.40
N LEU A 64 -14.33 -6.26 -8.49
CA LEU A 64 -12.87 -6.08 -8.46
C LEU A 64 -12.46 -4.85 -7.62
N LEU A 65 -13.22 -3.76 -7.72
CA LEU A 65 -12.96 -2.56 -6.92
C LEU A 65 -13.15 -2.82 -5.42
N GLN A 66 -14.18 -3.57 -5.04
CA GLN A 66 -14.40 -3.97 -3.65
C GLN A 66 -13.25 -4.85 -3.13
N GLN A 67 -12.80 -5.81 -3.94
CA GLN A 67 -11.65 -6.65 -3.58
C GLN A 67 -10.39 -5.81 -3.33
N ILE A 68 -10.09 -4.85 -4.21
CA ILE A 68 -8.94 -3.95 -4.04
C ILE A 68 -9.04 -3.18 -2.71
N LEU A 69 -10.22 -2.66 -2.36
CA LEU A 69 -10.42 -1.93 -1.10
C LEU A 69 -10.23 -2.83 0.13
N ASP A 70 -10.73 -4.07 0.09
CA ASP A 70 -10.55 -5.04 1.17
C ASP A 70 -9.07 -5.46 1.33
N ASP A 71 -8.36 -5.61 0.22
CA ASP A 71 -6.92 -5.88 0.20
C ASP A 71 -6.14 -4.71 0.80
N GLU A 72 -6.49 -3.46 0.47
CA GLU A 72 -5.89 -2.26 1.07
C GLU A 72 -6.12 -2.17 2.59
N VAL A 73 -7.32 -2.51 3.07
CA VAL A 73 -7.62 -2.58 4.51
C VAL A 73 -6.74 -3.63 5.18
N THR A 74 -6.58 -4.80 4.56
CA THR A 74 -5.74 -5.88 5.07
C THR A 74 -4.28 -5.44 5.14
N ILE A 75 -3.74 -4.85 4.07
CA ILE A 75 -2.37 -4.31 4.03
C ILE A 75 -2.16 -3.31 5.17
N ARG A 76 -3.08 -2.37 5.36
CA ARG A 76 -3.00 -1.36 6.42
C ARG A 76 -3.05 -1.98 7.82
N SER A 77 -3.89 -2.99 8.02
CA SER A 77 -3.98 -3.73 9.28
C SER A 77 -2.68 -4.42 9.69
N HIS A 78 -1.86 -4.83 8.71
CA HIS A 78 -0.55 -5.44 8.93
C HIS A 78 0.58 -4.42 9.02
N ALA A 79 0.52 -3.33 8.23
CA ALA A 79 1.55 -2.31 8.18
C ALA A 79 1.52 -1.37 9.39
N ASP A 80 0.34 -0.93 9.83
CA ASP A 80 0.19 0.07 10.91
C ASP A 80 0.80 -0.38 12.25
N PRO A 81 0.58 -1.62 12.74
CA PRO A 81 1.19 -2.08 14.00
C PRO A 81 2.72 -2.19 13.93
N TRP A 82 3.25 -2.56 12.76
CA TRP A 82 4.69 -2.71 12.55
C TRP A 82 5.40 -1.36 12.42
N MET A 83 4.78 -0.41 11.72
CA MET A 83 5.26 0.98 11.64
C MET A 83 5.24 1.66 13.02
N GLU A 84 4.19 1.46 13.81
CA GLU A 84 4.11 2.01 15.17
C GLU A 84 5.17 1.40 16.10
N SER A 85 5.39 0.09 16.00
CA SER A 85 6.48 -0.61 16.69
C SER A 85 7.85 -0.04 16.32
N THR A 86 8.12 0.14 15.02
CA THR A 86 9.39 0.70 14.52
C THR A 86 9.58 2.15 14.97
N ARG A 87 8.52 2.97 14.95
CA ARG A 87 8.53 4.34 15.47
C ARG A 87 8.88 4.38 16.95
N LYS A 88 8.31 3.48 17.77
CA LYS A 88 8.64 3.36 19.20
C LYS A 88 10.10 2.95 19.42
N TRP A 89 10.63 2.02 18.64
CA TRP A 89 12.02 1.60 18.71
C TRP A 89 12.97 2.75 18.34
N LEU A 90 12.73 3.46 17.24
CA LEU A 90 13.52 4.62 16.83
C LEU A 90 13.45 5.76 17.85
N ALA A 91 12.27 6.04 18.42
CA ALA A 91 12.11 7.05 19.47
C ALA A 91 12.84 6.68 20.77
N GLN A 92 12.96 5.40 21.09
CA GLN A 92 13.76 4.92 22.23
C GLN A 92 15.27 4.99 21.94
N ALA A 93 15.70 4.60 20.74
CA ALA A 93 17.10 4.70 20.32
C ALA A 93 17.59 6.16 20.30
N ASN A 94 16.75 7.09 19.84
CA ASN A 94 17.08 8.51 19.81
C ASN A 94 17.14 9.12 21.24
N ARG A 95 16.24 8.70 22.14
CA ARG A 95 16.33 9.05 23.58
C ARG A 95 17.60 8.51 24.24
N GLY A 96 18.02 7.28 23.89
CA GLY A 96 19.28 6.70 24.37
C GLY A 96 20.51 7.47 23.90
N LYS A 97 20.53 7.95 22.64
CA LYS A 97 21.58 8.85 22.12
C LYS A 97 21.58 10.21 22.81
N ALA A 98 20.41 10.81 23.01
CA ALA A 98 20.30 12.10 23.70
C ALA A 98 20.81 12.03 25.15
N MET A 99 20.49 10.94 25.85
CA MET A 99 20.97 10.71 27.22
C MET A 99 22.48 10.45 27.27
N LYS A 100 23.02 9.62 26.35
CA LYS A 100 24.48 9.42 26.25
C LYS A 100 25.21 10.73 25.96
N ASN A 101 24.72 11.55 25.04
CA ASN A 101 25.31 12.85 24.74
C ASN A 101 25.23 13.84 25.91
N ALA A 102 24.18 13.79 26.73
CA ALA A 102 24.05 14.63 27.92
C ALA A 102 25.04 14.23 29.02
N TYR A 103 25.22 12.92 29.26
CA TYR A 103 26.20 12.41 30.22
C TYR A 103 27.64 12.63 29.75
N SER A 104 27.96 12.38 28.47
CA SER A 104 29.30 12.67 27.90
C SER A 104 29.65 14.16 27.82
N ARG A 105 28.68 15.05 28.06
CA ARG A 105 28.88 16.50 28.15
C ARG A 105 29.02 16.99 29.60
N LEU A 106 28.75 16.12 30.57
CA LEU A 106 28.90 16.36 32.01
C LEU A 106 30.15 15.69 32.58
N ASP A 107 30.76 14.75 31.84
CA ASP A 107 32.14 14.34 32.08
C ASP A 107 33.10 15.42 31.55
N PHE A 108 33.93 15.95 32.46
CA PHE A 108 34.82 17.11 32.33
C PHE A 108 35.88 16.99 31.23
#